data_AF-A0A4Q3UNW0-F1
#
_entry.id   AF-A0A4Q3UNW0-F1
#
_cell.length_a   1.000
_cell.length_b   1.000
_cell.length_c   1.000
_cell.angle_alpha   90.00
_cell.angle_beta   90.00
_cell.angle_gamma   90.00
#
_symmetry.space_group_name_H-M   'P 1'
#
loop_
_entity.id
_entity.type
_entity.pdbx_description
1 polymer ?
#
loop_
_entity_poly.entity_id
_entity_poly.type
_entity_poly.pdbx_seq_one_letter_code
_entity_poly.pdbx_strand_id
1 'polypeptide(L)'
;SYPGFYAGAGAIGTHPALKAVSPQAPVTNWFLGDDVYHRGAFFVQDNWGFSAWFDVLRKGLEEDHQGISSGDMREGAYKFYLSQGSSQGLEKNIAKGRIPYWKEIMEHPTYDAYWKARALETKMKGVKCAVLTVGGLFDAEDMWGAINLYQHTEKQNPGIFNAFVYGPWAHGQWAGEGKALNGLDFGSDTSDWFQKNIEFPFFERYLNGGPDPKLAEATVFETGSNTWQRFETWPPAGLKPKAIFLNDDHTAGFAAPVKAGANSYVNDPSAPTPYLADPKRGGRPGDLLAQDEAWNAKRKDVATYQSTLLAEPFRVAGPIDADVWVTTTGTDMDLVVKVLDVWPQGTPYAGQMRMVRSE
;
A
#
# COMPACT_ATOMS: atom_id res chain seq x y z
N SER A 1 8.34 -1.05 -6.12
CA SER A 1 8.98 -2.35 -6.01
C SER A 1 10.50 -2.26 -5.89
N TYR A 2 11.16 -3.40 -6.03
CA TYR A 2 12.60 -3.63 -5.90
C TYR A 2 13.51 -2.64 -6.64
N PRO A 3 13.21 -2.17 -7.87
CA PRO A 3 14.02 -1.14 -8.52
C PRO A 3 14.08 0.16 -7.70
N GLY A 4 12.96 0.53 -7.07
CA GLY A 4 12.90 1.65 -6.12
C GLY A 4 13.73 1.39 -4.86
N PHE A 5 13.69 0.17 -4.32
CA PHE A 5 14.59 -0.24 -3.22
C PHE A 5 16.06 -0.03 -3.60
N TYR A 6 16.49 -0.51 -4.77
CA TYR A 6 17.88 -0.35 -5.21
C TYR A 6 18.26 1.11 -5.47
N ALA A 7 17.35 1.93 -5.99
CA ALA A 7 17.57 3.37 -6.14
C ALA A 7 17.79 4.06 -4.79
N GLY A 8 16.97 3.73 -3.78
CA GLY A 8 17.12 4.24 -2.42
C GLY A 8 18.40 3.74 -1.74
N ALA A 9 18.65 2.43 -1.77
CA ALA A 9 19.83 1.82 -1.20
C ALA A 9 21.13 2.35 -1.82
N GLY A 10 21.16 2.56 -3.14
CA GLY A 10 22.28 3.16 -3.86
C GLY A 10 22.55 4.62 -3.50
N ALA A 11 21.59 5.32 -2.90
CA ALA A 11 21.76 6.68 -2.43
C ALA A 11 22.47 6.77 -1.07
N ILE A 12 22.53 5.68 -0.29
CA ILE A 12 23.21 5.68 1.02
C ILE A 12 24.70 5.97 0.83
N GLY A 13 25.23 6.93 1.60
CA GLY A 13 26.64 7.33 1.47
C GLY A 13 27.02 7.77 0.05
N THR A 14 26.08 8.40 -0.67
CA THR A 14 26.11 8.63 -2.12
C THR A 14 27.50 8.92 -2.69
N HIS A 15 27.90 8.16 -3.73
CA HIS A 15 29.11 8.43 -4.50
C HIS A 15 29.02 9.81 -5.20
N PRO A 16 30.10 10.61 -5.29
CA PRO A 16 30.04 11.97 -5.86
C PRO A 16 29.51 12.07 -7.29
N ALA A 17 29.59 11.00 -8.09
CA ALA A 17 29.06 10.96 -9.44
C ALA A 17 27.53 10.76 -9.51
N LEU A 18 26.91 10.19 -8.48
CA LEU A 18 25.46 10.03 -8.42
C LEU A 18 24.85 11.35 -7.96
N LYS A 19 24.18 12.05 -8.88
CA LYS A 19 23.64 13.40 -8.64
C LYS A 19 22.16 13.43 -8.26
N ALA A 20 21.40 12.45 -8.73
CA ALA A 20 19.98 12.30 -8.46
C ALA A 20 19.56 10.83 -8.44
N VAL A 21 18.56 10.51 -7.62
CA VAL A 21 17.88 9.22 -7.59
C VAL A 21 16.37 9.44 -7.51
N SER A 22 15.60 8.49 -8.03
CA SER A 22 14.13 8.48 -7.91
C SER A 22 13.68 7.11 -7.41
N PRO A 23 13.59 6.90 -6.07
CA PRO A 23 13.00 5.68 -5.51
C PRO A 23 11.48 5.69 -5.74
N GLN A 24 10.97 4.78 -6.58
CA GLN A 24 9.56 4.73 -6.97
C GLN A 24 8.86 3.48 -6.43
N ALA A 25 7.82 3.71 -5.64
CA ALA A 25 7.20 2.77 -4.71
C ALA A 25 8.22 1.85 -4.04
N PRO A 26 9.31 2.39 -3.47
CA PRO A 26 10.43 1.57 -3.03
C PRO A 26 9.96 0.60 -1.95
N VAL A 27 10.25 -0.69 -2.09
CA VAL A 27 10.07 -1.61 -0.97
C VAL A 27 11.05 -1.16 0.13
N THR A 28 10.57 -0.88 1.34
CA THR A 28 11.45 -0.44 2.43
C THR A 28 11.36 -1.31 3.66
N ASN A 29 10.15 -1.78 3.99
CA ASN A 29 9.89 -2.53 5.21
C ASN A 29 8.88 -3.63 4.95
N TRP A 30 9.42 -4.79 4.55
CA TRP A 30 8.65 -6.01 4.29
C TRP A 30 7.70 -6.42 5.40
N PHE A 31 7.93 -6.04 6.66
CA PHE A 31 7.08 -6.49 7.77
C PHE A 31 5.97 -5.50 8.17
N LEU A 32 6.25 -4.20 8.07
CA LEU A 32 5.31 -3.20 8.61
C LEU A 32 4.18 -2.87 7.64
N GLY A 33 4.43 -2.87 6.33
CA GLY A 33 3.37 -2.55 5.37
C GLY A 33 3.75 -2.57 3.90
N ASP A 34 4.79 -3.33 3.53
CA ASP A 34 5.12 -3.64 2.13
C ASP A 34 4.88 -5.16 1.87
N ASP A 35 5.51 -5.74 0.85
CA ASP A 35 5.22 -7.05 0.23
C ASP A 35 5.01 -8.31 1.11
N VAL A 36 5.49 -8.38 2.36
CA VAL A 36 5.49 -9.64 3.14
C VAL A 36 4.40 -9.67 4.21
N TYR A 37 4.43 -8.68 5.10
CA TYR A 37 3.45 -8.51 6.16
C TYR A 37 2.96 -7.07 6.21
N HIS A 38 1.71 -6.90 6.63
CA HIS A 38 1.22 -5.61 7.10
C HIS A 38 0.95 -5.71 8.59
N ARG A 39 1.74 -5.01 9.40
CA ARG A 39 1.64 -4.98 10.88
C ARG A 39 1.56 -6.38 11.54
N GLY A 40 2.16 -7.39 10.91
CA GLY A 40 2.15 -8.79 11.37
C GLY A 40 1.18 -9.74 10.66
N ALA A 41 0.25 -9.23 9.85
CA ALA A 41 -0.60 -10.07 9.00
C ALA A 41 0.16 -10.51 7.73
N PHE A 42 0.29 -11.82 7.51
CA PHE A 42 1.09 -12.37 6.41
C PHE A 42 0.32 -12.41 5.08
N PHE A 43 0.89 -11.85 4.02
CA PHE A 43 0.32 -11.87 2.67
C PHE A 43 0.63 -13.20 1.98
N VAL A 44 -0.05 -14.25 2.42
CA VAL A 44 0.22 -15.64 2.01
C VAL A 44 0.17 -15.83 0.51
N GLN A 45 -0.81 -15.23 -0.17
CA GLN A 45 -0.99 -15.41 -1.60
C GLN A 45 0.13 -14.77 -2.42
N ASP A 46 0.55 -13.57 -2.04
CA ASP A 46 1.58 -12.82 -2.74
C ASP A 46 2.94 -13.49 -2.53
N ASN A 47 3.25 -13.85 -1.28
CA ASN A 47 4.52 -14.48 -0.95
C ASN A 47 4.63 -15.90 -1.47
N TRP A 48 3.57 -16.71 -1.39
CA TRP A 48 3.58 -18.06 -1.93
C TRP A 48 3.60 -18.04 -3.46
N GLY A 49 2.74 -17.23 -4.08
CA GLY A 49 2.67 -17.11 -5.54
C GLY A 49 3.98 -16.65 -6.16
N PHE A 50 4.66 -15.69 -5.52
CA PHE A 50 5.99 -15.24 -5.94
C PHE A 50 7.07 -16.31 -5.68
N SER A 51 7.21 -16.79 -4.44
CA SER A 51 8.31 -17.67 -4.06
C SER A 51 8.27 -19.06 -4.71
N ALA A 52 7.07 -19.61 -4.95
CA ALA A 52 6.86 -20.86 -5.67
C ALA A 52 7.37 -20.82 -7.13
N TRP A 53 7.43 -19.63 -7.73
CA TRP A 53 8.03 -19.43 -9.03
C TRP A 53 9.48 -18.95 -8.93
N PHE A 54 9.79 -17.96 -8.10
CA PHE A 54 11.04 -17.19 -8.14
C PHE A 54 12.22 -17.83 -7.41
N ASP A 55 11.98 -18.49 -6.28
CA ASP A 55 13.06 -18.91 -5.36
C ASP A 55 13.24 -20.44 -5.30
N VAL A 56 12.66 -21.16 -6.27
CA VAL A 56 12.99 -22.57 -6.46
C VAL A 56 14.43 -22.68 -6.95
N LEU A 57 15.28 -23.43 -6.24
CA LEU A 57 16.70 -23.55 -6.59
C LEU A 57 16.90 -24.06 -8.03
N ARG A 58 17.66 -23.30 -8.81
CA ARG A 58 18.05 -23.64 -10.19
C ARG A 58 19.18 -24.66 -10.21
N LYS A 59 19.22 -25.51 -11.24
CA LYS A 59 20.34 -26.44 -11.45
C LYS A 59 21.38 -25.80 -12.36
N GLY A 60 22.08 -24.79 -11.83
CA GLY A 60 23.11 -24.05 -12.57
C GLY A 60 22.58 -22.80 -13.27
N LEU A 61 23.26 -22.37 -14.32
CA LEU A 61 22.94 -21.17 -15.10
C LEU A 61 21.90 -21.50 -16.18
N GLU A 62 20.66 -21.71 -15.76
CA GLU A 62 19.53 -21.96 -16.67
C GLU A 62 18.79 -20.63 -16.95
N GLU A 63 18.54 -20.35 -18.24
CA GLU A 63 17.70 -19.22 -18.68
C GLU A 63 16.23 -19.47 -18.29
N ASP A 64 15.74 -20.68 -18.52
CA ASP A 64 14.38 -21.10 -18.17
C ASP A 64 14.31 -21.58 -16.74
N HIS A 65 13.65 -20.79 -15.88
CA HIS A 65 13.42 -21.17 -14.50
C HIS A 65 12.07 -21.86 -14.34
N GLN A 66 12.11 -23.16 -14.01
CA GLN A 66 10.91 -23.90 -13.65
C GLN A 66 10.65 -23.81 -12.15
N GLY A 67 9.60 -23.08 -11.79
CA GLY A 67 9.05 -23.08 -10.43
C GLY A 67 8.43 -24.44 -10.06
N ILE A 68 7.81 -24.49 -8.89
CA ILE A 68 7.02 -25.66 -8.48
C ILE A 68 5.58 -25.54 -8.99
N SER A 69 5.02 -26.64 -9.46
CA SER A 69 3.58 -26.71 -9.73
C SER A 69 2.82 -26.49 -8.41
N SER A 70 1.95 -25.49 -8.42
CA SER A 70 1.39 -24.89 -7.22
C SER A 70 -0.13 -25.00 -7.14
N GLY A 71 -0.75 -25.81 -8.00
CA GLY A 71 -2.20 -26.05 -8.01
C GLY A 71 -3.01 -24.85 -8.51
N ASP A 72 -4.30 -24.79 -8.14
CA ASP A 72 -5.28 -23.82 -8.65
C ASP A 72 -5.14 -22.41 -8.03
N MET A 73 -3.91 -21.89 -7.89
CA MET A 73 -3.68 -20.57 -7.27
C MET A 73 -4.21 -19.40 -8.09
N ARG A 74 -4.53 -19.59 -9.38
CA ARG A 74 -4.96 -18.51 -10.29
C ARG A 74 -6.48 -18.38 -10.44
N GLU A 75 -7.19 -19.51 -10.43
CA GLU A 75 -8.64 -19.55 -10.67
C GLU A 75 -9.43 -20.17 -9.50
N GLY A 76 -8.74 -20.65 -8.47
CA GLY A 76 -9.33 -21.26 -7.28
C GLY A 76 -8.66 -20.80 -6.00
N ALA A 77 -8.07 -19.60 -5.99
CA ALA A 77 -7.15 -19.15 -4.95
C ALA A 77 -7.71 -19.32 -3.53
N TYR A 78 -8.90 -18.78 -3.25
CA TYR A 78 -9.53 -18.89 -1.93
C TYR A 78 -9.68 -20.34 -1.46
N LYS A 79 -10.22 -21.22 -2.32
CA LYS A 79 -10.39 -22.65 -1.99
C LYS A 79 -9.03 -23.35 -1.82
N PHE A 80 -8.07 -23.01 -2.67
CA PHE A 80 -6.72 -23.56 -2.61
C PHE A 80 -6.07 -23.25 -1.25
N TYR A 81 -5.96 -21.97 -0.87
CA TYR A 81 -5.33 -21.58 0.40
C TYR A 81 -6.10 -22.11 1.61
N LEU A 82 -7.43 -22.07 1.60
CA LEU A 82 -8.25 -22.63 2.68
C LEU A 82 -8.01 -24.14 2.83
N SER A 83 -7.85 -24.88 1.74
CA SER A 83 -7.58 -26.33 1.79
C SER A 83 -6.20 -26.68 2.35
N GLN A 84 -5.25 -25.75 2.40
CA GLN A 84 -3.96 -25.96 3.03
C GLN A 84 -4.04 -25.80 4.57
N GLY A 85 -5.09 -25.16 5.07
CA GLY A 85 -5.33 -24.89 6.50
C GLY A 85 -4.43 -23.80 7.08
N SER A 86 -3.14 -23.82 6.78
CA SER A 86 -2.16 -22.80 7.18
C SER A 86 -1.00 -22.72 6.19
N SER A 87 -0.13 -21.72 6.36
CA SER A 87 1.13 -21.61 5.62
C SER A 87 2.06 -22.83 5.81
N GLN A 88 1.97 -23.53 6.96
CA GLN A 88 2.70 -24.81 7.16
C GLN A 88 2.17 -25.93 6.25
N GLY A 89 0.90 -25.88 5.87
CA GLY A 89 0.32 -26.81 4.89
C GLY A 89 1.00 -26.68 3.53
N LEU A 90 1.27 -25.45 3.07
CA LEU A 90 2.01 -25.18 1.83
C LEU A 90 3.42 -25.78 1.88
N GLU A 91 4.13 -25.61 3.00
CA GLU A 91 5.46 -26.18 3.21
C GLU A 91 5.42 -27.72 3.17
N LYS A 92 4.54 -28.35 3.96
CA LYS A 92 4.46 -29.81 4.10
C LYS A 92 3.96 -30.50 2.83
N ASN A 93 2.93 -29.95 2.20
CA ASN A 93 2.26 -30.58 1.07
C ASN A 93 2.97 -30.29 -0.24
N ILE A 94 3.53 -29.09 -0.39
CA ILE A 94 4.05 -28.59 -1.66
C ILE A 94 5.55 -28.26 -1.59
N ALA A 95 5.99 -27.27 -0.81
CA ALA A 95 7.37 -26.77 -0.89
C ALA A 95 8.41 -27.86 -0.60
N LYS A 96 8.22 -28.59 0.51
CA LYS A 96 9.09 -29.68 0.99
C LYS A 96 10.57 -29.27 1.02
N GLY A 97 10.84 -28.07 1.54
CA GLY A 97 12.19 -27.49 1.65
C GLY A 97 12.82 -27.00 0.35
N ARG A 98 12.06 -26.94 -0.76
CA ARG A 98 12.59 -26.54 -2.08
C ARG A 98 12.61 -25.04 -2.34
N ILE A 99 12.06 -24.23 -1.43
CA ILE A 99 11.95 -22.78 -1.53
C ILE A 99 12.61 -22.16 -0.29
N PRO A 100 13.91 -21.83 -0.34
CA PRO A 100 14.65 -21.26 0.79
C PRO A 100 14.03 -19.99 1.38
N TYR A 101 13.63 -19.04 0.55
CA TYR A 101 13.04 -17.77 0.94
C TYR A 101 11.73 -17.97 1.71
N TRP A 102 10.87 -18.88 1.26
CA TRP A 102 9.64 -19.23 1.98
C TRP A 102 9.95 -19.74 3.39
N LYS A 103 10.95 -20.62 3.50
CA LYS A 103 11.39 -21.11 4.81
C LYS A 103 11.94 -19.98 5.68
N GLU A 104 12.78 -19.12 5.12
CA GLU A 104 13.39 -17.97 5.82
C GLU A 104 12.32 -17.04 6.39
N ILE A 105 11.34 -16.60 5.59
CA ILE A 105 10.29 -15.68 6.09
C ILE A 105 9.37 -16.35 7.13
N MET A 106 9.11 -17.66 7.02
CA MET A 106 8.29 -18.40 8.00
C MET A 106 9.00 -18.61 9.34
N GLU A 107 10.33 -18.55 9.39
CA GLU A 107 11.11 -18.58 10.65
C GLU A 107 11.04 -17.25 11.42
N HIS A 108 10.52 -16.19 10.79
CA HIS A 108 10.45 -14.83 11.35
C HIS A 108 9.02 -14.25 11.39
N PRO A 109 8.07 -14.86 12.13
CA PRO A 109 6.66 -14.44 12.12
C PRO A 109 6.37 -13.14 12.89
N THR A 110 7.37 -12.52 13.52
CA THR A 110 7.22 -11.29 14.33
C THR A 110 8.25 -10.25 13.92
N TYR A 111 8.04 -8.98 14.29
CA TYR A 111 8.97 -7.88 13.96
C TYR A 111 10.28 -7.91 14.77
N ASP A 112 11.09 -8.93 14.52
CA ASP A 112 12.35 -9.20 15.20
C ASP A 112 13.56 -8.50 14.53
N ALA A 113 14.77 -8.93 14.89
CA ALA A 113 16.01 -8.38 14.34
C ALA A 113 16.17 -8.65 12.83
N TYR A 114 15.57 -9.72 12.30
CA TYR A 114 15.67 -10.07 10.88
C TYR A 114 15.03 -8.99 10.01
N TRP A 115 13.82 -8.55 10.37
CA TRP A 115 13.10 -7.52 9.62
C TRP A 115 13.70 -6.13 9.85
N LYS A 116 14.02 -5.79 11.10
CA LYS A 116 14.63 -4.48 11.45
C LYS A 116 15.97 -4.25 10.75
N ALA A 117 16.73 -5.30 10.49
CA ALA A 117 17.99 -5.18 9.75
C ALA A 117 17.78 -4.79 8.28
N ARG A 118 16.64 -5.17 7.69
CA ARG A 118 16.27 -4.97 6.28
C ARG A 118 15.46 -3.71 6.01
N ALA A 119 15.00 -3.02 7.07
CA ALA A 119 14.23 -1.77 6.98
C ALA A 119 15.06 -0.61 6.39
N LEU A 120 14.95 -0.39 5.07
CA LEU A 120 15.76 0.57 4.30
C LEU A 120 15.60 2.00 4.80
N GLU A 121 14.37 2.40 5.15
CA GLU A 121 14.04 3.75 5.62
C GLU A 121 14.90 4.18 6.82
N THR A 122 15.30 3.23 7.67
CA THR A 122 16.15 3.51 8.84
C THR A 122 17.63 3.70 8.51
N LYS A 123 18.03 3.45 7.26
CA LYS A 123 19.43 3.39 6.79
C LYS A 123 19.80 4.51 5.83
N MET A 124 18.87 5.39 5.46
CA MET A 124 19.07 6.50 4.53
C MET A 124 19.95 7.61 5.12
N LYS A 125 21.22 7.31 5.44
CA LYS A 125 22.17 8.25 6.05
C LYS A 125 23.29 8.61 5.09
N GLY A 126 23.76 9.85 5.18
CA GLY A 126 24.87 10.33 4.35
C GLY A 126 24.50 10.44 2.87
N VAL A 127 23.21 10.60 2.58
CA VAL A 127 22.72 10.88 1.23
C VAL A 127 23.19 12.29 0.85
N LYS A 128 23.73 12.45 -0.37
CA LYS A 128 24.26 13.73 -0.88
C LYS A 128 23.68 14.11 -2.25
N CYS A 129 23.06 13.17 -2.95
CA CYS A 129 22.31 13.44 -4.17
C CYS A 129 20.94 14.04 -3.87
N ALA A 130 20.30 14.57 -4.91
CA ALA A 130 18.88 14.88 -4.87
C ALA A 130 18.04 13.60 -4.91
N VAL A 131 16.93 13.58 -4.17
CA VAL A 131 16.01 12.44 -4.07
C VAL A 131 14.61 12.86 -4.49
N LEU A 132 13.98 12.08 -5.37
CA LEU A 132 12.57 12.20 -5.74
C LEU A 132 11.86 10.89 -5.42
N THR A 133 11.18 10.80 -4.29
CA THR A 133 10.42 9.60 -3.93
C THR A 133 9.04 9.66 -4.57
N VAL A 134 8.62 8.58 -5.25
CA VAL A 134 7.33 8.49 -5.95
C VAL A 134 6.52 7.34 -5.36
N GLY A 135 5.21 7.50 -5.19
CA GLY A 135 4.30 6.42 -4.82
C GLY A 135 2.90 6.61 -5.40
N GLY A 136 2.04 5.61 -5.20
CA GLY A 136 0.64 5.64 -5.59
C GLY A 136 -0.33 5.61 -4.40
N LEU A 137 -1.38 6.43 -4.45
CA LEU A 137 -2.50 6.42 -3.48
C LEU A 137 -3.24 5.08 -3.46
N PHE A 138 -3.24 4.36 -4.58
CA PHE A 138 -3.85 3.05 -4.74
C PHE A 138 -2.79 1.95 -4.95
N ASP A 139 -1.56 2.18 -4.47
CA ASP A 139 -0.50 1.19 -4.49
C ASP A 139 -0.81 0.07 -3.51
N ALA A 140 -1.14 -1.10 -4.05
CA ALA A 140 -1.53 -2.27 -3.28
C ALA A 140 -0.34 -3.12 -2.79
N GLU A 141 0.91 -2.70 -3.03
CA GLU A 141 2.13 -3.48 -2.70
C GLU A 141 3.07 -2.70 -1.79
N ASP A 142 3.45 -1.47 -2.17
CA ASP A 142 4.56 -0.72 -1.52
C ASP A 142 4.14 0.68 -1.03
N MET A 143 2.93 0.78 -0.48
CA MET A 143 2.41 2.04 0.04
C MET A 143 3.21 2.55 1.26
N TRP A 144 3.65 1.63 2.14
CA TRP A 144 4.47 1.97 3.30
C TRP A 144 5.83 2.55 2.87
N GLY A 145 6.43 1.86 1.89
CA GLY A 145 7.65 2.17 1.18
C GLY A 145 7.87 3.65 0.88
N ALA A 146 7.04 4.18 -0.01
CA ALA A 146 7.22 5.54 -0.52
C ALA A 146 7.12 6.61 0.57
N ILE A 147 6.10 6.53 1.42
CA ILE A 147 5.87 7.55 2.47
C ILE A 147 6.99 7.51 3.50
N ASN A 148 7.35 6.31 3.98
CA ASN A 148 8.34 6.18 5.05
C ASN A 148 9.76 6.46 4.57
N LEU A 149 10.11 6.10 3.33
CA LEU A 149 11.44 6.43 2.79
C LEU A 149 11.64 7.95 2.73
N TYR A 150 10.66 8.69 2.19
CA TYR A 150 10.73 10.15 2.10
C TYR A 150 10.88 10.78 3.49
N GLN A 151 10.00 10.43 4.44
CA GLN A 151 10.01 11.01 5.79
C GLN A 151 11.32 10.73 6.54
N HIS A 152 11.84 9.51 6.42
CA HIS A 152 13.10 9.17 7.07
C HIS A 152 14.31 9.80 6.37
N THR A 153 14.29 9.91 5.04
CA THR A 153 15.35 10.58 4.27
C THR A 153 15.44 12.05 4.64
N GLU A 154 14.29 12.73 4.77
CA GLU A 154 14.18 14.12 5.21
C GLU A 154 14.83 14.32 6.59
N LYS A 155 14.42 13.48 7.56
CA LYS A 155 14.92 13.55 8.93
C LYS A 155 16.41 13.21 9.06
N GLN A 156 16.91 12.28 8.25
CA GLN A 156 18.27 11.76 8.37
C GLN A 156 19.31 12.57 7.60
N ASN A 157 18.90 13.40 6.63
CA ASN A 157 19.81 14.15 5.77
C ASN A 157 19.35 15.63 5.63
N PRO A 158 19.35 16.41 6.72
CA PRO A 158 18.93 17.80 6.64
C PRO A 158 19.76 18.58 5.60
N GLY A 159 19.07 19.31 4.72
CA GLY A 159 19.68 20.19 3.72
C GLY A 159 19.91 19.58 2.34
N ILE A 160 19.58 18.30 2.12
CA ILE A 160 19.51 17.76 0.75
C ILE A 160 18.22 18.23 0.06
N PHE A 161 18.19 18.15 -1.27
CA PHE A 161 16.93 18.22 -1.99
C PHE A 161 16.23 16.87 -1.91
N ASN A 162 15.08 16.80 -1.24
CA ASN A 162 14.26 15.61 -1.11
C ASN A 162 12.82 15.99 -1.40
N ALA A 163 12.24 15.38 -2.44
CA ALA A 163 10.87 15.64 -2.86
C ALA A 163 10.04 14.36 -2.89
N PHE A 164 8.73 14.51 -2.75
CA PHE A 164 7.75 13.43 -2.71
C PHE A 164 6.64 13.67 -3.74
N VAL A 165 6.29 12.63 -4.50
CA VAL A 165 5.16 12.63 -5.42
C VAL A 165 4.22 11.49 -5.10
N TYR A 166 2.94 11.79 -4.99
CA TYR A 166 1.92 10.79 -4.68
C TYR A 166 0.72 10.95 -5.59
N GLY A 167 0.67 10.16 -6.65
CA GLY A 167 -0.40 10.23 -7.66
C GLY A 167 -1.52 9.21 -7.40
N PRO A 168 -2.62 9.27 -8.17
CA PRO A 168 -3.78 8.40 -7.99
C PRO A 168 -3.57 7.05 -8.67
N TRP A 169 -2.43 6.43 -8.41
CA TRP A 169 -1.89 5.32 -9.17
C TRP A 169 -1.97 4.00 -8.41
N ALA A 170 -2.22 2.93 -9.15
CA ALA A 170 -1.81 1.59 -8.77
C ALA A 170 -0.28 1.45 -8.83
N HIS A 171 0.23 0.32 -8.35
CA HIS A 171 1.66 0.03 -8.38
C HIS A 171 2.25 0.14 -9.79
N GLY A 172 3.27 0.98 -9.95
CA GLY A 172 3.99 1.20 -11.22
C GLY A 172 3.24 2.03 -12.27
N GLN A 173 1.97 2.40 -12.04
CA GLN A 173 1.13 3.01 -13.08
C GLN A 173 1.63 4.40 -13.54
N TRP A 174 2.44 5.10 -12.73
CA TRP A 174 3.08 6.36 -13.11
C TRP A 174 3.99 6.25 -14.35
N ALA A 175 4.46 5.05 -14.70
CA ALA A 175 5.27 4.80 -15.89
C ALA A 175 4.43 4.53 -17.16
N GLY A 176 3.11 4.38 -17.03
CA GLY A 176 2.18 4.09 -18.13
C GLY A 176 1.06 5.12 -18.24
N GLU A 177 -0.15 4.68 -18.63
CA GLU A 177 -1.33 5.53 -18.73
C GLU A 177 -1.91 5.83 -17.33
N GLY A 178 -2.01 7.12 -16.99
CA GLY A 178 -2.48 7.59 -15.69
C GLY A 178 -3.82 8.32 -15.74
N LYS A 179 -4.65 8.07 -16.76
CA LYS A 179 -5.93 8.78 -16.93
C LYS A 179 -7.05 8.25 -16.03
N ALA A 180 -7.03 6.96 -15.74
CA ALA A 180 -8.05 6.31 -14.95
C ALA A 180 -7.51 5.09 -14.19
N LEU A 181 -8.24 4.67 -13.15
CA LEU A 181 -7.99 3.42 -12.45
C LEU A 181 -9.31 2.77 -12.04
N ASN A 182 -9.53 1.54 -12.50
CA ASN A 182 -10.75 0.76 -12.23
C ASN A 182 -12.08 1.55 -12.44
N GLY A 183 -12.13 2.25 -13.57
CA GLY A 183 -13.27 3.06 -13.99
C GLY A 183 -13.30 4.47 -13.40
N LEU A 184 -12.48 4.79 -12.39
CA LEU A 184 -12.34 6.14 -11.84
C LEU A 184 -11.57 7.01 -12.83
N ASP A 185 -12.21 8.00 -13.43
CA ASP A 185 -11.59 8.96 -14.34
C ASP A 185 -10.99 10.13 -13.52
N PHE A 186 -9.70 10.38 -13.69
CA PHE A 186 -8.98 11.45 -12.99
C PHE A 186 -9.06 12.80 -13.74
N GLY A 187 -9.79 12.86 -14.85
CA GLY A 187 -10.00 14.07 -15.66
C GLY A 187 -8.78 14.53 -16.45
N SER A 188 -7.62 13.89 -16.27
CA SER A 188 -6.35 14.19 -16.94
C SER A 188 -5.43 12.97 -16.92
N ASP A 189 -4.48 12.90 -17.84
CA ASP A 189 -3.42 11.90 -17.76
C ASP A 189 -2.40 12.31 -16.71
N THR A 190 -2.57 11.79 -15.50
CA THR A 190 -1.76 12.16 -14.33
C THR A 190 -0.33 11.65 -14.44
N SER A 191 -0.11 10.51 -15.09
CA SER A 191 1.22 9.94 -15.33
C SER A 191 2.01 10.77 -16.33
N ASP A 192 1.40 11.11 -17.47
CA ASP A 192 2.03 11.98 -18.49
C ASP A 192 2.39 13.36 -17.92
N TRP A 193 1.48 13.95 -17.13
CA TRP A 193 1.75 15.22 -16.47
C TRP A 193 2.93 15.11 -15.48
N PHE A 194 2.95 14.08 -14.64
CA PHE A 194 4.05 13.84 -13.69
C PHE A 194 5.40 13.70 -14.42
N GLN A 195 5.46 12.85 -15.45
CA GLN A 195 6.69 12.59 -16.20
C GLN A 195 7.24 13.88 -16.83
N LYS A 196 6.36 14.68 -17.46
CA LYS A 196 6.76 15.93 -18.14
C LYS A 196 7.08 17.09 -17.20
N ASN A 197 6.36 17.22 -16.10
CA ASN A 197 6.42 18.43 -15.26
C ASN A 197 7.20 18.24 -13.96
N ILE A 198 7.49 17.00 -13.56
CA ILE A 198 8.23 16.70 -12.33
C ILE A 198 9.46 15.84 -12.63
N GLU A 199 9.25 14.63 -13.14
CA GLU A 199 10.33 13.65 -13.27
C GLU A 199 11.41 14.09 -14.24
N PHE A 200 11.02 14.47 -15.46
CA PHE A 200 11.96 14.92 -16.47
C PHE A 200 12.72 16.20 -16.03
N PRO A 201 12.05 17.28 -15.56
CA PRO A 201 12.74 18.46 -15.06
C PRO A 201 13.66 18.20 -13.86
N PHE A 202 13.28 17.28 -12.96
CA PHE A 202 14.13 16.85 -11.86
C PHE A 202 15.44 16.24 -12.38
N PHE A 203 15.38 15.25 -13.26
CA PHE A 203 16.58 14.64 -13.81
C PHE A 203 17.38 15.60 -14.68
N GLU A 204 16.73 16.42 -15.50
CA GLU A 204 17.40 17.42 -16.35
C GLU A 204 18.21 18.41 -15.50
N ARG A 205 17.67 18.85 -14.36
CA ARG A 205 18.36 19.74 -13.42
C ARG A 205 19.65 19.12 -12.88
N TYR A 206 19.57 17.89 -12.37
CA TYR A 206 20.66 17.29 -11.60
C TYR A 206 21.67 16.51 -12.46
N LEU A 207 21.27 16.01 -13.63
CA LEU A 207 22.13 15.27 -14.54
C LEU A 207 22.76 16.14 -15.63
N ASN A 208 22.00 17.10 -16.17
CA ASN A 208 22.43 17.94 -17.30
C ASN A 208 22.69 19.40 -16.93
N GLY A 209 22.51 19.77 -15.66
CA GLY A 209 22.71 21.15 -15.20
C GLY A 209 21.62 22.10 -15.68
N GLY A 210 20.43 21.59 -16.01
CA GLY A 210 19.29 22.38 -16.42
C GLY A 210 18.83 23.42 -15.38
N PRO A 211 17.81 24.24 -15.72
CA PRO A 211 17.27 25.25 -14.81
C PRO A 211 16.65 24.62 -13.56
N ASP A 212 16.59 25.37 -12.47
CA ASP A 212 15.87 24.96 -11.25
C ASP A 212 14.39 24.70 -11.59
N PRO A 213 13.90 23.45 -11.43
CA PRO A 213 12.55 23.07 -11.84
C PRO A 213 11.47 23.66 -10.92
N LYS A 214 11.86 24.35 -9.84
CA LYS A 214 10.93 24.96 -8.86
C LYS A 214 9.89 23.96 -8.37
N LEU A 215 10.29 22.71 -8.13
CA LEU A 215 9.42 21.67 -7.59
C LEU A 215 9.04 22.02 -6.14
N ALA A 216 7.82 21.64 -5.75
CA ALA A 216 7.44 21.67 -4.35
C ALA A 216 8.07 20.47 -3.64
N GLU A 217 8.20 20.54 -2.30
CA GLU A 217 8.69 19.40 -1.52
C GLU A 217 7.76 18.21 -1.68
N ALA A 218 6.44 18.42 -1.62
CA ALA A 218 5.48 17.37 -1.90
C ALA A 218 4.47 17.79 -2.96
N THR A 219 4.21 16.90 -3.92
CA THR A 219 3.16 17.05 -4.93
C THR A 219 2.25 15.84 -4.89
N VAL A 220 1.03 16.02 -4.40
CA VAL A 220 0.07 14.94 -4.13
C VAL A 220 -1.21 15.18 -4.92
N PHE A 221 -1.74 14.15 -5.56
CA PHE A 221 -3.00 14.24 -6.28
C PHE A 221 -4.18 14.12 -5.32
N GLU A 222 -5.15 15.01 -5.45
CA GLU A 222 -6.38 14.99 -4.67
C GLU A 222 -7.50 14.33 -5.48
N THR A 223 -7.89 13.11 -5.09
CA THR A 223 -8.87 12.27 -5.81
C THR A 223 -10.31 12.77 -5.72
N GLY A 224 -10.63 13.61 -4.73
CA GLY A 224 -11.95 14.23 -4.62
C GLY A 224 -12.16 15.37 -5.63
N SER A 225 -11.15 16.23 -5.82
CA SER A 225 -11.20 17.34 -6.78
C SER A 225 -10.55 17.04 -8.13
N ASN A 226 -9.87 15.89 -8.25
CA ASN A 226 -9.08 15.47 -9.41
C ASN A 226 -8.01 16.50 -9.82
N THR A 227 -7.23 16.98 -8.85
CA THR A 227 -6.19 18.00 -9.10
C THR A 227 -4.90 17.72 -8.33
N TRP A 228 -3.77 18.07 -8.95
CA TRP A 228 -2.46 18.07 -8.29
C TRP A 228 -2.37 19.22 -7.28
N GLN A 229 -2.00 18.87 -6.05
CA GLN A 229 -1.79 19.79 -4.94
C GLN A 229 -0.30 19.84 -4.60
N ARG A 230 0.18 21.03 -4.27
CA ARG A 230 1.60 21.28 -3.98
C ARG A 230 1.74 21.75 -2.53
N PHE A 231 2.67 21.15 -1.80
CA PHE A 231 2.90 21.40 -0.39
C PHE A 231 4.38 21.64 -0.11
N GLU A 232 4.64 22.49 0.88
CA GLU A 232 6.00 22.75 1.38
C GLU A 232 6.53 21.62 2.26
N THR A 233 5.66 20.77 2.80
CA THR A 233 6.01 19.58 3.61
C THR A 233 4.92 18.53 3.46
N TRP A 234 5.25 17.24 3.65
CA TRP A 234 4.26 16.17 3.75
C TRP A 234 4.40 15.34 5.04
N PRO A 235 3.33 15.15 5.83
CA PRO A 235 1.98 15.72 5.64
C PRO A 235 1.97 17.26 5.70
N PRO A 236 0.95 17.93 5.12
CA PRO A 236 0.90 19.39 5.09
C PRO A 236 0.95 19.99 6.50
N ALA A 237 1.60 21.14 6.66
CA ALA A 237 1.60 21.85 7.94
C ALA A 237 0.19 22.33 8.33
N GLY A 238 -0.11 22.37 9.63
CA GLY A 238 -1.36 22.91 10.14
C GLY A 238 -2.59 21.99 10.01
N LEU A 239 -2.38 20.69 9.80
CA LEU A 239 -3.46 19.69 9.88
C LEU A 239 -4.17 19.78 11.24
N LYS A 240 -5.50 19.63 11.20
CA LYS A 240 -6.35 19.56 12.38
C LYS A 240 -6.85 18.12 12.50
N PRO A 241 -6.36 17.33 13.47
CA PRO A 241 -6.86 15.99 13.71
C PRO A 241 -8.38 16.03 13.89
N LYS A 242 -9.09 15.13 13.20
CA LYS A 242 -10.54 15.04 13.25
C LYS A 242 -10.93 13.59 13.48
N ALA A 243 -11.54 13.33 14.64
CA ALA A 243 -12.08 12.02 14.95
C ALA A 243 -13.43 11.81 14.26
N ILE A 244 -13.61 10.61 13.70
CA ILE A 244 -14.90 10.07 13.27
C ILE A 244 -15.21 8.92 14.23
N PHE A 245 -16.21 9.12 15.08
CA PHE A 245 -16.64 8.15 16.08
C PHE A 245 -17.65 7.17 15.49
N LEU A 246 -17.58 5.92 15.93
CA LEU A 246 -18.49 4.84 15.57
C LEU A 246 -19.59 4.72 16.65
N ASN A 247 -20.85 4.61 16.25
CA ASN A 247 -22.00 4.48 17.15
C ASN A 247 -22.61 3.08 17.08
N ASP A 248 -23.28 2.65 18.15
CA ASP A 248 -23.93 1.34 18.25
C ASP A 248 -25.13 1.15 17.30
N ASP A 249 -25.68 2.24 16.76
CA ASP A 249 -26.70 2.22 15.71
C ASP A 249 -26.12 2.10 14.28
N HIS A 250 -24.84 1.72 14.15
CA HIS A 250 -24.10 1.62 12.89
C HIS A 250 -23.90 2.95 12.14
N THR A 251 -24.07 4.09 12.82
CA THR A 251 -23.69 5.39 12.26
C THR A 251 -22.25 5.77 12.59
N ALA A 252 -21.66 6.63 11.76
CA ALA A 252 -20.38 7.27 12.03
C ALA A 252 -20.52 8.79 12.03
N GLY A 253 -19.86 9.50 12.95
CA GLY A 253 -20.03 10.95 13.06
C GLY A 253 -18.92 11.67 13.81
N PHE A 254 -18.95 13.00 13.78
CA PHE A 254 -17.90 13.83 14.38
C PHE A 254 -18.12 14.18 15.86
N ALA A 255 -19.28 13.81 16.42
CA ALA A 255 -19.59 14.01 17.82
C ALA A 255 -19.25 12.73 18.61
N ALA A 256 -18.56 12.89 19.73
CA ALA A 256 -18.28 11.77 20.61
C ALA A 256 -19.59 11.18 21.17
N PRO A 257 -19.72 9.84 21.25
CA PRO A 257 -20.91 9.21 21.79
C PRO A 257 -21.07 9.53 23.28
N VAL A 258 -22.30 9.86 23.69
CA VAL A 258 -22.62 10.19 25.09
C VAL A 258 -22.72 8.94 25.98
N LYS A 259 -23.00 7.79 25.36
CA LYS A 259 -23.11 6.48 26.03
C LYS A 259 -22.18 5.50 25.35
N ALA A 260 -21.58 4.61 26.13
CA ALA A 260 -20.87 3.47 25.59
C ALA A 260 -21.85 2.50 24.92
N GLY A 261 -21.43 1.94 23.79
CA GLY A 261 -22.16 0.93 23.02
C GLY A 261 -21.17 0.05 22.26
N ALA A 262 -21.67 -1.07 21.73
CA ALA A 262 -20.85 -2.03 21.00
C ALA A 262 -21.67 -2.76 19.94
N ASN A 263 -21.03 -3.09 18.83
CA ASN A 263 -21.55 -4.03 17.84
C ASN A 263 -20.68 -5.28 17.82
N SER A 264 -21.30 -6.42 17.50
CA SER A 264 -20.63 -7.70 17.42
C SER A 264 -20.95 -8.38 16.10
N TYR A 265 -19.97 -9.07 15.53
CA TYR A 265 -20.15 -9.98 14.41
C TYR A 265 -19.35 -11.26 14.67
N VAL A 266 -19.66 -12.31 13.93
CA VAL A 266 -18.94 -13.58 14.01
C VAL A 266 -17.96 -13.66 12.85
N ASN A 267 -16.69 -13.88 13.17
CA ASN A 267 -15.67 -14.27 12.19
C ASN A 267 -15.46 -15.78 12.31
N ASP A 268 -15.71 -16.52 11.22
CA ASP A 268 -15.51 -17.96 11.14
C ASP A 268 -14.28 -18.27 10.29
N PRO A 269 -13.16 -18.74 10.89
CA PRO A 269 -11.94 -19.07 10.14
C PRO A 269 -12.11 -20.19 9.09
N SER A 270 -13.19 -20.97 9.13
CA SER A 270 -13.53 -21.94 8.07
C SER A 270 -14.21 -21.30 6.86
N ALA A 271 -14.67 -20.06 6.99
CA ALA A 271 -15.28 -19.25 5.95
C ALA A 271 -14.79 -17.78 6.00
N PRO A 272 -13.47 -17.53 5.87
CA PRO A 272 -12.90 -16.19 6.00
C PRO A 272 -13.49 -15.18 5.02
N THR A 273 -13.50 -13.89 5.41
CA THR A 273 -13.89 -12.80 4.52
C THR A 273 -12.97 -12.77 3.29
N PRO A 274 -13.49 -12.92 2.06
CA PRO A 274 -12.69 -12.72 0.87
C PRO A 274 -12.13 -11.30 0.81
N TYR A 275 -10.94 -11.11 0.23
CA TYR A 275 -10.42 -9.76 -0.03
C TYR A 275 -10.93 -9.17 -1.36
N LEU A 276 -11.58 -10.00 -2.20
CA LEU A 276 -12.16 -9.63 -3.49
C LEU A 276 -13.61 -10.09 -3.60
N ALA A 277 -14.39 -9.36 -4.41
CA ALA A 277 -15.74 -9.77 -4.78
C ALA A 277 -15.77 -11.13 -5.51
N ASP A 278 -14.76 -11.40 -6.33
CA ASP A 278 -14.51 -12.72 -6.91
C ASP A 278 -13.40 -13.44 -6.12
N PRO A 279 -13.76 -14.33 -5.17
CA PRO A 279 -12.77 -15.07 -4.37
C PRO A 279 -11.97 -16.11 -5.17
N LYS A 280 -12.37 -16.40 -6.42
CA LYS A 280 -11.65 -17.36 -7.26
C LYS A 280 -10.38 -16.77 -7.86
N ARG A 281 -10.38 -15.45 -8.08
CA ARG A 281 -9.27 -14.73 -8.67
C ARG A 281 -8.02 -14.87 -7.81
N GLY A 282 -6.97 -15.40 -8.43
CA GLY A 282 -5.63 -15.43 -7.87
C GLY A 282 -4.79 -14.24 -8.28
N GLY A 283 -3.76 -14.01 -7.50
CA GLY A 283 -2.93 -12.80 -7.58
C GLY A 283 -3.66 -11.58 -7.04
N ARG A 284 -2.93 -10.69 -6.37
CA ARG A 284 -3.47 -9.40 -5.99
C ARG A 284 -3.66 -8.54 -7.25
N PRO A 285 -4.88 -8.05 -7.52
CA PRO A 285 -5.08 -7.10 -8.61
C PRO A 285 -4.31 -5.81 -8.34
N GLY A 286 -3.60 -5.27 -9.33
CA GLY A 286 -2.91 -3.98 -9.16
C GLY A 286 -3.88 -2.84 -8.82
N ASP A 287 -5.13 -2.95 -9.25
CA ASP A 287 -6.20 -1.98 -8.99
C ASP A 287 -7.03 -2.27 -7.74
N LEU A 288 -6.62 -3.22 -6.89
CA LEU A 288 -7.37 -3.69 -5.71
C LEU A 288 -7.92 -2.54 -4.86
N LEU A 289 -7.07 -1.57 -4.49
CA LEU A 289 -7.46 -0.48 -3.61
C LEU A 289 -8.43 0.50 -4.28
N ALA A 290 -8.51 0.49 -5.61
CA ALA A 290 -9.50 1.27 -6.34
C ALA A 290 -10.79 0.50 -6.58
N GLN A 291 -10.97 -0.75 -6.12
CA GLN A 291 -12.21 -1.53 -6.32
C GLN A 291 -13.39 -1.06 -5.47
N ASP A 292 -14.60 -1.39 -5.94
CA ASP A 292 -15.83 -1.12 -5.21
C ASP A 292 -15.95 -2.12 -4.06
N GLU A 293 -16.17 -1.61 -2.85
CA GLU A 293 -16.30 -2.36 -1.60
C GLU A 293 -17.77 -2.52 -1.14
N ALA A 294 -18.74 -2.03 -1.92
CA ALA A 294 -20.16 -2.12 -1.57
C ALA A 294 -20.67 -3.56 -1.39
N TRP A 295 -20.01 -4.55 -2.00
CA TRP A 295 -20.31 -5.97 -1.80
C TRP A 295 -19.88 -6.46 -0.41
N ASN A 296 -18.76 -5.94 0.11
CA ASN A 296 -18.17 -6.35 1.37
C ASN A 296 -19.00 -5.82 2.56
N ALA A 297 -19.50 -4.59 2.43
CA ALA A 297 -20.38 -3.94 3.42
C ALA A 297 -21.70 -4.69 3.71
N LYS A 298 -22.11 -5.63 2.84
CA LYS A 298 -23.35 -6.41 2.96
C LYS A 298 -23.15 -7.73 3.72
N ARG A 299 -21.91 -8.08 4.06
CA ARG A 299 -21.60 -9.33 4.74
C ARG A 299 -21.96 -9.27 6.22
N LYS A 300 -22.22 -10.44 6.82
CA LYS A 300 -22.58 -10.56 8.24
C LYS A 300 -21.37 -10.60 9.18
N ASP A 301 -20.19 -10.85 8.62
CA ASP A 301 -18.89 -10.90 9.31
C ASP A 301 -18.10 -9.59 9.10
N VAL A 302 -18.78 -8.51 8.74
CA VAL A 302 -18.23 -7.17 8.54
C VAL A 302 -19.11 -6.17 9.29
N ALA A 303 -18.50 -5.38 10.19
CA ALA A 303 -19.17 -4.26 10.83
C ALA A 303 -19.02 -3.00 9.96
N THR A 304 -20.12 -2.54 9.38
CA THR A 304 -20.16 -1.32 8.58
C THR A 304 -20.72 -0.17 9.41
N TYR A 305 -20.08 0.99 9.33
CA TYR A 305 -20.54 2.24 9.92
C TYR A 305 -20.55 3.32 8.85
N GLN A 306 -21.63 4.10 8.78
CA GLN A 306 -21.79 5.10 7.73
C GLN A 306 -22.24 6.44 8.30
N SER A 307 -21.66 7.54 7.81
CA SER A 307 -22.13 8.88 8.17
C SER A 307 -23.43 9.23 7.46
N THR A 308 -24.11 10.25 7.96
CA THR A 308 -25.09 10.95 7.13
C THR A 308 -24.40 11.57 5.91
N LEU A 309 -25.18 11.94 4.90
CA LEU A 309 -24.68 12.70 3.77
C LEU A 309 -23.94 13.96 4.27
N LEU A 310 -22.73 14.17 3.76
CA LEU A 310 -21.95 15.35 4.09
C LEU A 310 -22.60 16.58 3.43
N ALA A 311 -22.90 17.59 4.23
CA ALA A 311 -23.52 18.83 3.74
C ALA A 311 -22.54 19.71 2.96
N GLU A 312 -21.25 19.58 3.24
CA GLU A 312 -20.16 20.36 2.65
C GLU A 312 -18.99 19.43 2.29
N PRO A 313 -18.15 19.79 1.30
CA PRO A 313 -16.95 19.03 0.98
C PRO A 313 -16.06 18.83 2.22
N PHE A 314 -15.66 17.58 2.47
CA PHE A 314 -14.77 17.22 3.56
C PHE A 314 -13.42 16.78 3.00
N ARG A 315 -12.41 17.65 3.12
CA ARG A 315 -11.06 17.40 2.64
C ARG A 315 -10.25 16.64 3.67
N VAL A 316 -9.66 15.52 3.27
CA VAL A 316 -8.75 14.72 4.10
C VAL A 316 -7.36 14.73 3.47
N ALA A 317 -6.34 15.03 4.27
CA ALA A 317 -4.94 14.99 3.85
C ALA A 317 -4.07 14.55 5.04
N GLY A 318 -3.06 13.73 4.75
CA GLY A 318 -2.16 13.18 5.77
C GLY A 318 -2.58 11.79 6.28
N PRO A 319 -2.01 11.35 7.41
CA PRO A 319 -2.24 10.02 7.95
C PRO A 319 -3.69 9.84 8.45
N ILE A 320 -4.17 8.60 8.38
CA ILE A 320 -5.42 8.15 8.98
C ILE A 320 -5.07 7.02 9.92
N ASP A 321 -5.39 7.20 11.20
CA ASP A 321 -5.16 6.23 12.26
C ASP A 321 -6.49 5.61 12.72
N ALA A 322 -6.46 4.33 13.10
CA ALA A 322 -7.58 3.63 13.69
C ALA A 322 -7.38 3.47 15.20
N ASP A 323 -8.16 4.23 16.00
CA ASP A 323 -8.24 4.08 17.46
C ASP A 323 -9.47 3.23 17.82
N VAL A 324 -9.28 1.92 17.95
CA VAL A 324 -10.37 0.94 18.05
C VAL A 324 -10.30 0.15 19.35
N TRP A 325 -11.45 0.03 20.01
CA TRP A 325 -11.64 -0.82 21.18
C TRP A 325 -12.35 -2.10 20.77
N VAL A 326 -11.67 -3.25 20.87
CA VAL A 326 -12.22 -4.54 20.45
C VAL A 326 -12.06 -5.59 21.54
N THR A 327 -13.04 -6.50 21.61
CA THR A 327 -12.95 -7.73 22.39
C THR A 327 -13.21 -8.92 21.48
N THR A 328 -12.46 -10.00 21.66
CA THR A 328 -12.68 -11.27 20.96
C THR A 328 -13.06 -12.36 21.98
N THR A 329 -13.86 -13.33 21.56
CA THR A 329 -14.10 -14.56 22.34
C THR A 329 -12.93 -15.54 22.24
N GLY A 330 -12.01 -15.31 21.29
CA GLY A 330 -10.76 -16.06 21.14
C GLY A 330 -9.63 -15.50 21.99
N THR A 331 -8.40 -15.83 21.60
CA THR A 331 -7.17 -15.38 22.26
C THR A 331 -6.27 -14.53 21.34
N ASP A 332 -6.63 -14.44 20.06
CA ASP A 332 -5.96 -13.65 19.04
C ASP A 332 -6.97 -13.27 17.94
N MET A 333 -6.67 -12.21 17.17
CA MET A 333 -7.48 -11.78 16.03
C MET A 333 -6.73 -10.81 15.12
N ASP A 334 -7.05 -10.87 13.83
CA ASP A 334 -6.73 -9.80 12.88
C ASP A 334 -7.89 -8.80 12.81
N LEU A 335 -7.56 -7.51 12.74
CA LEU A 335 -8.51 -6.42 12.51
C LEU A 335 -8.12 -5.68 11.24
N VAL A 336 -9.04 -5.64 10.27
CA VAL A 336 -8.89 -4.82 9.06
C VAL A 336 -9.81 -3.62 9.16
N VAL A 337 -9.28 -2.42 9.00
CA VAL A 337 -10.05 -1.18 9.04
C VAL A 337 -10.00 -0.51 7.68
N LYS A 338 -11.17 -0.29 7.08
CA LYS A 338 -11.31 0.40 5.79
C LYS A 338 -12.05 1.71 5.98
N VAL A 339 -11.46 2.81 5.51
CA VAL A 339 -12.12 4.11 5.34
C VAL A 339 -12.51 4.23 3.87
N LEU A 340 -13.81 4.34 3.62
CA LEU A 340 -14.40 4.36 2.29
C LEU A 340 -15.12 5.67 2.06
N ASP A 341 -14.98 6.22 0.86
CA ASP A 341 -15.85 7.27 0.34
C ASP A 341 -17.04 6.61 -0.39
N VAL A 342 -18.25 7.11 -0.16
CA VAL A 342 -19.50 6.54 -0.65
C VAL A 342 -20.11 7.49 -1.67
N TRP A 343 -20.12 7.06 -2.93
CA TRP A 343 -20.54 7.94 -4.01
C TRP A 343 -22.06 8.16 -4.00
N PRO A 344 -22.51 9.43 -4.03
CA PRO A 344 -23.93 9.74 -3.94
C PRO A 344 -24.68 9.26 -5.19
N GLN A 345 -25.98 9.03 -5.01
CA GLN A 345 -26.89 8.72 -6.10
C GLN A 345 -26.85 9.81 -7.19
N GLY A 346 -26.97 9.40 -8.46
CA GLY A 346 -26.93 10.32 -9.60
C GLY A 346 -25.52 10.70 -10.10
N THR A 347 -24.45 10.13 -9.52
CA THR A 347 -23.09 10.24 -10.06
C THR A 347 -22.74 9.02 -10.95
N PRO A 348 -21.69 9.09 -11.81
CA PRO A 348 -21.26 7.93 -12.62
C PRO A 348 -20.90 6.68 -11.81
N TYR A 349 -20.60 6.85 -10.52
CA TYR A 349 -20.19 5.79 -9.59
C TYR A 349 -21.21 5.59 -8.45
N ALA A 350 -22.47 6.01 -8.65
CA ALA A 350 -23.50 5.99 -7.62
C ALA A 350 -23.59 4.64 -6.86
N GLY A 351 -23.53 4.71 -5.53
CA GLY A 351 -23.62 3.55 -4.66
C GLY A 351 -22.35 2.72 -4.52
N GLN A 352 -21.28 3.07 -5.24
CA GLN A 352 -19.97 2.46 -5.02
C GLN A 352 -19.33 3.01 -3.74
N MET A 353 -18.57 2.15 -3.07
CA MET A 353 -17.74 2.49 -1.93
C MET A 353 -16.28 2.32 -2.35
N ARG A 354 -15.51 3.41 -2.45
CA ARG A 354 -14.10 3.35 -2.89
C ARG A 354 -13.18 3.67 -1.74
N MET A 355 -11.99 3.07 -1.76
CA MET A 355 -11.04 3.19 -0.67
C MET A 355 -10.44 4.59 -0.60
N VAL A 356 -10.44 5.16 0.60
CA VAL A 356 -9.61 6.32 0.97
C VAL A 356 -8.34 5.81 1.65
N ARG A 357 -8.49 4.84 2.56
CA ARG A 357 -7.39 4.15 3.25
C ARG A 357 -7.85 2.79 3.74
N SER A 358 -6.94 1.83 3.77
CA SER A 358 -7.09 0.60 4.55
C SER A 358 -5.83 0.41 5.39
N GLU A 359 -6.02 -0.13 6.59
CA GLU A 359 -4.95 -0.67 7.44
C GLU A 359 -5.25 -2.09 7.89
#